data_AF-A0A540WH01-F1
#
_entry.id   AF-A0A540WH01-F1
#
_cell.length_a   1.000
_cell.length_b   1.000
_cell.length_c   1.000
_cell.angle_alpha   90.00
_cell.angle_beta   90.00
_cell.angle_gamma   90.00
#
_symmetry.space_group_name_H-M   'P 1'
#
loop_
_entity.id
_entity.type
_entity.pdbx_description
1 polymer ?
#
loop_
_entity_poly.entity_id
_entity_poly.type
_entity_poly.pdbx_seq_one_letter_code
_entity_poly.pdbx_strand_id
1 'polypeptide(L)'
;PLPDAAAPPPAPTVSSAPSGRKRLTTALVWGLFLLALGTCVALVALSSMESRPPVNKARLLLNPRDIDIHLVNGNSCANWSSQHSYAVGLASLITTSLNTFSTFMVHDKINYNIDEPSSSGKTLTIEFVNQRHYRAQQCFM
;
A
#
# COMPACT_ATOMS: atom_id res chain seq x y z
N PRO A 1 32.32 43.40 -80.69
CA PRO A 1 32.58 42.05 -80.10
C PRO A 1 32.41 42.11 -78.58
N LEU A 2 31.32 41.46 -78.13
CA LEU A 2 30.83 41.11 -76.78
C LEU A 2 31.88 40.89 -75.65
N PRO A 3 31.48 40.90 -74.34
CA PRO A 3 30.75 41.96 -73.61
C PRO A 3 31.22 42.11 -72.14
N ASP A 4 30.57 43.03 -71.41
CA ASP A 4 30.73 43.39 -70.00
C ASP A 4 30.75 42.25 -68.97
N ALA A 5 31.61 42.41 -67.95
CA ALA A 5 31.70 41.54 -66.79
C ALA A 5 30.52 41.78 -65.82
N ALA A 6 29.51 40.91 -65.89
CA ALA A 6 28.41 40.87 -64.94
C ALA A 6 28.85 40.13 -63.64
N ALA A 7 28.79 40.83 -62.51
CA ALA A 7 28.95 40.22 -61.19
C ALA A 7 27.80 39.23 -60.90
N PRO A 8 28.06 38.02 -60.38
CA PRO A 8 27.00 37.12 -59.97
C PRO A 8 26.31 37.65 -58.69
N PRO A 9 25.00 37.45 -58.55
CA PRO A 9 24.16 38.09 -57.53
C PRO A 9 24.46 37.58 -56.10
N PRO A 10 24.17 38.38 -55.05
CA PRO A 10 24.28 37.92 -53.67
C PRO A 10 23.35 36.72 -53.42
N ALA A 11 23.87 35.74 -52.69
CA ALA A 11 23.14 34.53 -52.30
C ALA A 11 21.79 34.88 -51.64
N PRO A 12 20.72 34.11 -51.89
CA PRO A 12 19.46 34.32 -51.18
C PRO A 12 19.63 33.92 -49.71
N THR A 13 19.91 34.89 -48.85
CA THR A 13 19.65 34.82 -47.41
C THR A 13 18.26 35.35 -47.14
N VAL A 14 17.27 34.46 -47.07
CA VAL A 14 15.95 34.65 -46.44
C VAL A 14 15.29 33.27 -46.39
N SER A 15 14.71 32.75 -45.32
CA SER A 15 14.54 33.18 -43.93
C SER A 15 14.17 31.91 -43.17
N SER A 16 14.99 31.45 -42.22
CA SER A 16 14.62 30.35 -41.32
C SER A 16 13.71 30.86 -40.18
N ALA A 17 12.46 31.16 -40.51
CA ALA A 17 11.39 31.22 -39.50
C ALA A 17 10.39 30.10 -39.82
N PRO A 18 10.19 29.14 -38.90
CA PRO A 18 9.61 29.48 -37.60
C PRO A 18 10.32 28.74 -36.46
N SER A 19 11.29 29.39 -35.82
CA SER A 19 11.86 28.90 -34.55
C SER A 19 10.81 28.87 -33.42
N GLY A 20 9.73 29.66 -33.53
CA GLY A 20 8.63 29.71 -32.57
C GLY A 20 7.73 28.47 -32.55
N ARG A 21 7.40 27.88 -33.71
CA ARG A 21 6.55 26.66 -33.78
C ARG A 21 7.22 25.46 -33.13
N LYS A 22 8.53 25.30 -33.33
CA LYS A 22 9.33 24.22 -32.72
C LYS A 22 9.37 24.35 -31.19
N ARG A 23 9.56 25.57 -30.67
CA ARG A 23 9.54 25.84 -29.21
C ARG A 23 8.15 25.62 -28.61
N LEU A 24 7.10 26.01 -29.32
CA LEU A 24 5.71 25.77 -28.89
C LEU A 24 5.38 24.28 -28.85
N THR A 25 5.79 23.51 -29.87
CA THR A 25 5.61 22.06 -29.88
C THR A 25 6.40 21.38 -28.77
N THR A 26 7.64 21.82 -28.50
CA THR A 26 8.44 21.30 -27.40
C THR A 26 7.79 21.61 -26.05
N ALA A 27 7.28 22.84 -25.85
CA ALA A 27 6.56 23.20 -24.63
C ALA A 27 5.27 22.38 -24.44
N LEU A 28 4.53 22.12 -25.52
CA LEU A 28 3.35 21.24 -25.50
C LEU A 28 3.72 19.79 -25.14
N VAL A 29 4.81 19.25 -25.70
CA VAL A 29 5.29 17.91 -25.39
C VAL A 29 5.70 17.80 -23.92
N TRP A 30 6.41 18.80 -23.39
CA TRP A 30 6.73 18.87 -21.96
C TRP A 30 5.49 18.99 -21.09
N GLY A 31 4.50 19.79 -21.50
CA GLY A 31 3.22 19.91 -20.80
C GLY A 31 2.46 18.59 -20.74
N LEU A 32 2.33 17.88 -21.88
CA LEU A 32 1.69 16.56 -21.94
C LEU A 32 2.46 15.51 -21.15
N PHE A 33 3.80 15.56 -21.17
CA PHE A 33 4.65 14.65 -20.40
C PHE A 33 4.46 14.85 -18.89
N LEU A 34 4.48 16.09 -18.40
CA LEU A 34 4.24 16.40 -16.99
C LEU A 34 2.82 16.05 -16.56
N LEU A 35 1.83 16.25 -17.43
CA LEU A 35 0.45 15.86 -17.16
C LEU A 35 0.32 14.34 -17.02
N ALA A 36 0.91 13.57 -17.94
CA ALA A 36 0.93 12.11 -17.87
C ALA A 36 1.64 11.60 -16.60
N LEU A 37 2.81 12.18 -16.29
CA LEU A 37 3.57 11.83 -15.07
C LEU A 37 2.77 12.17 -13.80
N GLY A 38 2.14 13.34 -13.77
CA GLY A 38 1.24 13.74 -12.68
C GLY A 38 0.06 12.79 -12.51
N THR A 39 -0.58 12.36 -13.60
CA THR A 39 -1.68 11.38 -13.53
C THR A 39 -1.22 10.02 -13.02
N CYS A 40 -0.06 9.52 -13.43
CA CYS A 40 0.48 8.25 -12.91
C CYS A 40 0.75 8.33 -11.40
N VAL A 41 1.38 9.41 -10.94
CA VAL A 41 1.65 9.61 -9.51
C VAL A 41 0.34 9.74 -8.72
N ALA A 42 -0.65 10.47 -9.25
CA ALA A 42 -1.96 10.59 -8.63
C ALA A 42 -2.66 9.23 -8.53
N LEU A 43 -2.68 8.42 -9.60
CA LEU A 43 -3.28 7.08 -9.57
C LEU A 43 -2.59 6.15 -8.57
N VAL A 44 -1.26 6.20 -8.46
CA VAL A 44 -0.51 5.43 -7.45
C VAL A 44 -0.79 5.93 -6.03
N ALA A 45 -0.96 7.23 -5.85
CA ALA A 45 -1.33 7.80 -4.55
C ALA A 45 -2.76 7.40 -4.16
N LEU A 46 -3.73 7.52 -5.08
CA LEU A 46 -5.11 7.11 -4.85
C LEU A 46 -5.20 5.60 -4.58
N SER A 47 -4.49 4.75 -5.32
CA SER A 47 -4.47 3.30 -5.03
C SER A 47 -3.86 2.97 -3.67
N SER A 48 -2.91 3.79 -3.21
CA SER A 48 -2.32 3.66 -1.87
C SER A 48 -3.26 4.17 -0.75
N MET A 49 -4.15 5.12 -1.05
CA MET A 49 -5.09 5.70 -0.09
C MET A 49 -6.39 4.90 0.04
N GLU A 50 -6.87 4.30 -1.05
CA GLU A 50 -8.11 3.50 -1.08
C GLU A 50 -7.99 2.17 -0.29
N SER A 51 -6.77 1.76 0.08
CA SER A 51 -6.53 0.59 0.94
C SER A 51 -6.91 0.80 2.42
N ARG A 52 -7.40 1.99 2.79
CA ARG A 52 -7.96 2.22 4.14
C ARG A 52 -9.47 1.98 4.09
N PRO A 53 -9.96 0.84 4.61
CA PRO A 53 -11.40 0.58 4.62
C PRO A 53 -12.13 1.71 5.35
N PRO A 54 -13.35 2.07 4.91
CA PRO A 54 -14.13 3.13 5.53
C PRO A 54 -14.42 2.75 6.99
N VAL A 55 -13.80 3.47 7.93
CA VAL A 55 -14.06 3.35 9.37
C VAL A 55 -15.51 3.75 9.63
N ASN A 56 -16.39 2.75 9.70
CA ASN A 56 -17.81 2.98 9.86
C ASN A 56 -18.09 3.49 11.29
N LYS A 57 -18.46 4.77 11.40
CA LYS A 57 -18.80 5.43 12.68
C LYS A 57 -20.23 5.15 13.15
N ALA A 58 -20.91 4.17 12.56
CA ALA A 58 -22.21 3.72 13.03
C ALA A 58 -22.04 3.05 14.41
N ARG A 59 -23.00 3.24 15.32
CA ARG A 59 -23.08 2.49 16.58
C ARG A 59 -23.13 0.99 16.23
N LEU A 60 -21.99 0.32 16.36
CA LEU A 60 -21.85 -1.09 16.05
C LEU A 60 -22.31 -1.88 17.28
N LEU A 61 -23.38 -2.66 17.12
CA LEU A 61 -23.90 -3.50 18.18
C LEU A 61 -22.95 -4.69 18.36
N LEU A 62 -22.27 -4.77 19.49
CA LEU A 62 -21.36 -5.88 19.76
C LEU A 62 -22.14 -7.18 19.90
N ASN A 63 -21.75 -8.19 19.13
CA ASN A 63 -22.32 -9.53 19.17
C ASN A 63 -21.51 -10.39 20.15
N PRO A 64 -22.06 -10.79 21.31
CA PRO A 64 -21.34 -11.58 22.29
C PRO A 64 -21.01 -13.01 21.82
N ARG A 65 -21.62 -13.46 20.71
CA ARG A 65 -21.32 -14.74 20.06
C ARG A 65 -20.25 -14.63 18.96
N ASP A 66 -19.78 -13.44 18.68
CA ASP A 66 -18.74 -13.19 17.67
C ASP A 66 -17.40 -12.90 18.36
N ILE A 67 -16.36 -13.60 17.92
CA ILE A 67 -15.03 -13.61 18.53
C ILE A 67 -13.98 -13.34 17.47
N ASP A 68 -13.17 -12.31 17.67
CA ASP A 68 -12.00 -12.05 16.83
C ASP A 68 -10.73 -12.60 17.49
N ILE A 69 -9.89 -13.31 16.72
CA ILE A 69 -8.59 -13.78 17.18
C ILE A 69 -7.49 -12.89 16.59
N HIS A 70 -6.69 -12.29 17.44
CA HIS A 70 -5.56 -11.45 17.05
C HIS A 70 -4.24 -11.99 17.61
N LEU A 71 -3.17 -11.83 16.83
CA LEU A 71 -1.81 -12.08 17.28
C LEU A 71 -1.07 -10.76 17.42
N VAL A 72 -0.73 -10.40 18.66
CA VAL A 72 0.06 -9.21 18.93
C VAL A 72 1.53 -9.58 18.87
N ASN A 73 2.25 -8.96 17.96
CA ASN A 73 3.69 -9.16 17.85
C ASN A 73 4.41 -8.33 18.94
N GLY A 74 4.93 -9.01 19.94
CA GLY A 74 5.82 -8.41 20.93
C GLY A 74 7.23 -8.33 20.37
N ASN A 75 7.75 -7.12 20.14
CA ASN A 75 9.15 -6.86 19.72
C ASN A 75 10.24 -7.43 20.66
N SER A 76 9.88 -8.16 21.70
CA SER A 76 10.76 -8.63 22.76
C SER A 76 11.18 -10.09 22.62
N CYS A 77 10.69 -10.83 21.62
CA CYS A 77 10.89 -12.27 21.50
C CYS A 77 12.00 -12.69 20.52
N ALA A 78 12.94 -13.51 20.99
CA ALA A 78 13.90 -14.20 20.15
C ALA A 78 13.20 -15.42 19.50
N ASN A 79 13.46 -15.69 18.21
CA ASN A 79 12.84 -16.76 17.42
C ASN A 79 11.32 -16.63 17.20
N TRP A 80 10.86 -15.42 16.87
CA TRP A 80 9.47 -15.12 16.50
C TRP A 80 8.89 -16.08 15.45
N SER A 81 9.68 -16.48 14.44
CA SER A 81 9.17 -17.33 13.34
C SER A 81 8.58 -18.66 13.80
N SER A 82 9.19 -19.33 14.79
CA SER A 82 8.68 -20.62 15.29
C SER A 82 7.45 -20.44 16.19
N GLN A 83 7.43 -19.38 17.00
CA GLN A 83 6.29 -19.03 17.86
C GLN A 83 5.08 -18.58 17.03
N HIS A 84 5.33 -17.84 15.95
CA HIS A 84 4.29 -17.39 15.02
C HIS A 84 3.58 -18.57 14.35
N SER A 85 4.32 -19.55 13.80
CA SER A 85 3.72 -20.74 13.19
C SER A 85 2.88 -21.55 14.19
N TYR A 86 3.32 -21.63 15.44
CA TYR A 86 2.56 -22.27 16.51
C TYR A 86 1.26 -21.51 16.82
N ALA A 87 1.32 -20.18 16.97
CA ALA A 87 0.14 -19.35 17.23
C ALA A 87 -0.87 -19.37 16.08
N VAL A 88 -0.39 -19.33 14.83
CA VAL A 88 -1.25 -19.47 13.63
C VAL A 88 -1.96 -20.84 13.65
N GLY A 89 -1.23 -21.91 13.94
CA GLY A 89 -1.82 -23.25 14.04
C GLY A 89 -2.87 -23.37 15.16
N LEU A 90 -2.58 -22.83 16.34
CA LEU A 90 -3.53 -22.80 17.45
C LEU A 90 -4.79 -22.00 17.13
N ALA A 91 -4.65 -20.82 16.55
CA ALA A 91 -5.81 -19.99 16.21
C ALA A 91 -6.67 -20.62 15.12
N SER A 92 -6.06 -21.23 14.12
CA SER A 92 -6.77 -22.01 13.10
C SER A 92 -7.59 -23.14 13.75
N LEU A 93 -7.01 -23.85 14.72
CA LEU A 93 -7.69 -24.90 15.47
C LEU A 93 -8.86 -24.35 16.33
N ILE A 94 -8.63 -23.27 17.08
CA ILE A 94 -9.65 -22.62 17.91
C ILE A 94 -10.80 -22.11 17.04
N THR A 95 -10.48 -21.43 15.94
CA THR A 95 -11.45 -20.91 14.97
C THR A 95 -12.29 -22.04 14.40
N THR A 96 -11.65 -23.09 13.89
CA THR A 96 -12.35 -24.23 13.29
C THR A 96 -13.21 -24.97 14.31
N SER A 97 -12.69 -25.21 15.51
CA SER A 97 -13.42 -25.94 16.55
C SER A 97 -14.64 -25.16 17.06
N LEU A 98 -14.50 -23.86 17.32
CA LEU A 98 -15.61 -23.02 17.77
C LEU A 98 -16.68 -22.82 16.68
N ASN A 99 -16.26 -22.65 15.42
CA ASN A 99 -17.19 -22.53 14.30
C ASN A 99 -17.91 -23.86 14.00
N THR A 100 -17.27 -25.01 14.27
CA THR A 100 -17.84 -26.34 13.94
C THR A 100 -18.70 -26.91 15.06
N PHE A 101 -18.25 -26.80 16.31
CA PHE A 101 -18.87 -27.48 17.46
C PHE A 101 -19.67 -26.53 18.36
N SER A 102 -19.75 -25.25 18.02
CA SER A 102 -20.52 -24.26 18.79
C SER A 102 -21.36 -23.35 17.89
N THR A 103 -22.05 -22.41 18.53
CA THR A 103 -22.81 -21.33 17.87
C THR A 103 -22.04 -20.01 17.86
N PHE A 104 -20.75 -20.06 18.19
CA PHE A 104 -19.86 -18.91 18.08
C PHE A 104 -19.46 -18.73 16.62
N MET A 105 -19.36 -17.47 16.21
CA MET A 105 -18.72 -17.07 14.96
C MET A 105 -17.33 -16.57 15.32
N VAL A 106 -16.30 -17.15 14.72
CA VAL A 106 -14.92 -16.81 15.01
C VAL A 106 -14.22 -16.35 13.75
N HIS A 107 -13.63 -15.16 13.83
CA HIS A 107 -12.82 -14.57 12.78
C HIS A 107 -11.34 -14.69 13.14
N ASP A 108 -10.62 -15.51 12.36
CA ASP A 108 -9.15 -15.57 12.46
C ASP A 108 -8.55 -14.32 11.80
N LYS A 109 -8.09 -13.38 12.64
CA LYS A 109 -7.41 -12.15 12.22
C LYS A 109 -5.92 -12.18 12.55
N ILE A 110 -5.32 -13.36 12.77
CA ILE A 110 -3.88 -13.47 13.04
C ILE A 110 -3.03 -12.97 11.88
N ASN A 111 -3.46 -13.24 10.63
CA ASN A 111 -2.77 -12.75 9.43
C ASN A 111 -3.35 -11.41 8.93
N TYR A 112 -4.16 -10.72 9.74
CA TYR A 112 -4.83 -9.48 9.37
C TYR A 112 -4.22 -8.30 10.14
N ASN A 113 -3.35 -7.53 9.48
CA ASN A 113 -2.61 -6.44 10.11
C ASN A 113 -3.37 -5.10 10.12
N ILE A 114 -4.69 -5.13 9.95
CA ILE A 114 -5.53 -3.93 9.88
C ILE A 114 -6.58 -3.99 10.99
N ASP A 115 -6.60 -2.96 11.83
CA ASP A 115 -7.58 -2.80 12.90
C ASP A 115 -8.85 -2.12 12.35
N GLU A 116 -9.73 -2.93 11.75
CA GLU A 116 -11.05 -2.47 11.31
C GLU A 116 -12.09 -2.67 12.44
N PRO A 117 -13.01 -1.70 12.65
CA PRO A 117 -14.08 -1.85 13.63
C PRO A 117 -14.92 -3.10 13.33
N SER A 118 -14.89 -4.06 14.25
CA SER A 118 -15.58 -5.35 14.14
C SER A 118 -16.79 -5.40 15.07
N SER A 119 -17.82 -6.14 14.67
CA SER A 119 -19.00 -6.39 15.50
C SER A 119 -18.73 -7.41 16.60
N SER A 120 -17.55 -8.03 16.63
CA SER A 120 -17.13 -8.99 17.64
C SER A 120 -17.22 -8.43 19.06
N GLY A 121 -18.04 -9.07 19.88
CA GLY A 121 -18.19 -8.74 21.29
C GLY A 121 -17.12 -9.36 22.19
N LYS A 122 -16.25 -10.22 21.64
CA LYS A 122 -15.10 -10.78 22.32
C LYS A 122 -13.88 -10.75 21.42
N THR A 123 -12.72 -10.59 22.04
CA THR A 123 -11.44 -10.63 21.36
C THR A 123 -10.52 -11.57 22.12
N LEU A 124 -9.95 -12.55 21.43
CA LEU A 124 -8.91 -13.42 21.95
C LEU A 124 -7.59 -12.93 21.38
N THR A 125 -6.74 -12.40 22.25
CA THR A 125 -5.42 -11.91 21.86
C THR A 125 -4.37 -12.90 22.30
N ILE A 126 -3.57 -13.39 21.36
CA ILE A 126 -2.38 -14.19 21.62
C ILE A 126 -1.20 -13.22 21.61
N GLU A 127 -0.44 -13.20 22.69
CA GLU A 127 0.78 -12.40 22.79
C GLU A 127 1.93 -13.27 23.29
N PHE A 128 3.14 -13.00 22.82
CA PHE A 128 4.33 -13.65 23.33
C PHE A 128 5.12 -12.65 24.15
N VAL A 129 5.29 -12.94 25.44
CA VAL A 129 5.93 -12.03 26.40
C VAL A 129 7.27 -12.60 26.84
N ASN A 130 8.30 -11.75 26.78
CA ASN A 130 9.62 -12.06 27.32
C ASN A 130 9.76 -11.47 28.73
N GLN A 131 10.05 -12.31 29.72
CA GLN A 131 10.30 -11.86 31.10
C GLN A 131 11.66 -11.17 31.30
N ARG A 132 12.54 -11.21 30.30
CA ARG A 132 13.86 -10.55 30.26
C ARG A 132 14.79 -10.93 31.41
N HIS A 133 14.67 -12.14 31.97
CA HIS A 133 15.61 -12.62 32.98
C HIS A 133 17.00 -12.90 32.41
N TYR A 134 17.10 -13.26 31.12
CA TYR A 134 18.37 -13.49 30.41
C TYR A 134 18.28 -13.08 28.93
N ARG A 135 19.42 -12.81 28.27
CA ARG A 135 19.46 -12.64 26.79
C ARG A 135 19.08 -13.97 26.12
N ALA A 136 18.19 -13.91 25.13
CA ALA A 136 17.65 -15.05 24.38
C ALA A 136 16.76 -16.03 25.19
N GLN A 137 16.08 -15.57 26.24
CA GLN A 137 15.03 -16.35 26.90
C GLN A 137 13.87 -16.66 25.94
N GLN A 138 13.29 -17.87 26.05
CA GLN A 138 12.06 -18.24 25.37
C GLN A 138 10.89 -17.37 25.88
N CYS A 139 10.04 -16.93 24.96
CA CYS A 139 8.83 -16.21 25.34
C CYS A 139 7.73 -17.17 25.77
N PHE A 140 6.90 -16.71 26.69
CA PHE A 140 5.69 -17.40 27.13
C PHE A 140 4.49 -16.81 26.41
N MET A 141 3.49 -17.65 26.14
CA MET A 141 2.18 -17.27 25.60
C MET A 141 1.22 -16.92 26.73
#